data_AF-A0A0F8ZSN4-F1
#
_entry.id   AF-A0A0F8ZSN4-F1
#
_cell.length_a   1.000
_cell.length_b   1.000
_cell.length_c   1.000
_cell.angle_alpha   90.00
_cell.angle_beta   90.00
_cell.angle_gamma   90.00
#
_symmetry.space_group_name_H-M   'P 1'
#
loop_
_entity.id
_entity.type
_entity.pdbx_description
1 polymer ?
#
loop_
_entity_poly.entity_id
_entity_poly.type
_entity_poly.pdbx_seq_one_letter_code
_entity_poly.pdbx_strand_id
1 'polypeptide(L)'
;IKFVFPQVLTHTFLPEILELIKKNPIQKAIIDFAKELLISKKFFFIINLIDEVQKIVNIKANIILYEIHQLIEKGIIIPTTIETAQDIISSFQESQAIRIANNELISPIIANEDAINELKEKAKNMDEEEVKKAISSLSYKLFY
;
A
#
# COMPACT_ATOMS: atom_id res chain seq x y z
N ILE A 1 26.36 10.99 1.68
CA ILE A 1 25.01 11.58 1.78
C ILE A 1 24.00 10.47 1.47
N LYS A 2 23.60 9.65 2.47
CA LYS A 2 22.69 8.50 2.26
C LYS A 2 21.21 8.84 2.53
N PHE A 3 20.94 9.90 3.29
CA PHE A 3 19.62 10.23 3.85
C PHE A 3 18.61 10.86 2.89
N VAL A 4 19.07 11.37 1.74
CA VAL A 4 18.21 12.00 0.72
C VAL A 4 17.66 11.01 -0.28
N PHE A 5 18.20 9.78 -0.29
CA PHE A 5 17.78 8.75 -1.21
C PHE A 5 16.52 8.04 -0.70
N PRO A 6 15.70 7.49 -1.60
CA PRO A 6 14.71 6.50 -1.24
C PRO A 6 15.35 5.35 -0.45
N GLN A 7 14.63 4.82 0.53
CA GLN A 7 15.11 3.76 1.40
C GLN A 7 14.15 2.57 1.35
N VAL A 8 14.73 1.39 1.54
CA VAL A 8 14.00 0.13 1.73
C VAL A 8 14.51 -0.57 2.98
N LEU A 9 13.75 -1.56 3.45
CA LEU A 9 14.25 -2.49 4.45
C LEU A 9 14.95 -3.65 3.77
N THR A 10 16.03 -4.14 4.38
CA THR A 10 16.62 -5.42 3.98
C THR A 10 15.58 -6.55 4.01
N HIS A 11 15.67 -7.46 3.05
CA HIS A 11 14.87 -8.68 3.03
C HIS A 11 15.45 -9.79 3.92
N THR A 12 16.68 -9.60 4.40
CA THR A 12 17.40 -10.58 5.23
C THR A 12 17.76 -9.96 6.58
N PHE A 13 17.24 -10.56 7.64
CA PHE A 13 17.60 -10.21 9.02
C PHE A 13 18.30 -11.39 9.67
N LEU A 14 19.48 -11.16 10.25
CA LEU A 14 20.03 -12.13 11.19
C LEU A 14 19.18 -12.10 12.48
N PRO A 15 18.90 -13.26 13.10
CA PRO A 15 18.12 -13.33 14.33
C PRO A 15 18.65 -12.42 15.46
N GLU A 16 19.97 -12.30 15.60
CA GLU A 16 20.56 -11.43 16.65
C GLU A 16 20.23 -9.95 16.42
N ILE A 17 20.11 -9.53 15.15
CA ILE A 17 19.76 -8.15 14.78
C ILE A 17 18.30 -7.86 15.16
N LEU A 18 17.38 -8.80 14.94
CA LEU A 18 15.98 -8.64 15.33
C LEU A 18 15.83 -8.48 16.84
N GLU A 19 16.58 -9.25 17.62
CA GLU A 19 16.57 -9.15 19.09
C GLU A 19 17.14 -7.81 19.57
N LEU A 20 18.18 -7.28 18.91
CA LEU A 20 18.72 -5.94 19.22
C LEU A 20 17.70 -4.83 18.92
N ILE A 21 17.01 -4.90 17.78
CA ILE A 21 15.98 -3.91 17.40
C ILE A 21 14.82 -3.95 18.40
N LYS A 22 14.34 -5.14 18.79
CA LYS A 22 13.24 -5.28 19.75
C LYS A 22 13.56 -4.66 21.12
N LYS A 23 14.83 -4.70 21.53
CA LYS A 23 15.28 -4.13 22.82
C LYS A 23 15.39 -2.60 22.80
N ASN A 24 15.52 -1.97 21.62
CA ASN A 24 15.55 -0.52 21.49
C ASN A 24 14.18 -0.01 21.01
N PRO A 25 13.38 0.65 21.86
CA PRO A 25 12.02 1.04 21.51
C PRO A 25 11.95 2.06 20.36
N ILE A 26 12.99 2.90 20.19
CA ILE A 26 13.06 3.87 19.10
C ILE A 26 13.32 3.14 17.79
N GLN A 27 14.31 2.24 17.76
CA GLN A 27 14.59 1.42 16.57
C GLN A 27 13.40 0.56 16.19
N LYS A 28 12.72 -0.05 17.18
CA LYS A 28 11.50 -0.80 16.94
C LYS A 28 10.43 0.06 16.27
N ALA A 29 10.15 1.26 16.81
CA ALA A 29 9.19 2.18 16.22
C ALA A 29 9.57 2.57 14.79
N ILE A 30 10.85 2.90 14.55
CA ILE A 30 11.36 3.19 13.20
C ILE A 30 11.07 2.05 12.23
N ILE A 31 11.34 0.80 12.63
CA ILE A 31 11.14 -0.38 11.77
C ILE A 31 9.67 -0.67 11.54
N ASP A 32 8.82 -0.52 12.56
CA ASP A 32 7.38 -0.72 12.44
C ASP A 32 6.78 0.31 11.47
N PHE A 33 7.15 1.59 11.58
CA PHE A 33 6.73 2.62 10.62
C PHE A 33 7.28 2.39 9.21
N ALA A 34 8.54 1.98 9.09
CA ALA A 34 9.11 1.65 7.80
C ALA A 34 8.33 0.52 7.12
N LYS A 35 7.90 -0.51 7.86
CA LYS A 35 7.05 -1.58 7.33
C LYS A 35 5.69 -1.06 6.90
N GLU A 36 5.04 -0.23 7.71
CA GLU A 36 3.73 0.36 7.36
C GLU A 36 3.81 1.21 6.08
N LEU A 37 4.84 2.04 5.96
CA LEU A 37 5.10 2.81 4.75
C LEU A 37 5.35 1.89 3.55
N LEU A 38 6.06 0.77 3.75
CA LEU A 38 6.34 -0.21 2.70
C LEU A 38 5.15 -1.10 2.30
N ILE A 39 4.06 -1.11 3.08
CA ILE A 39 2.80 -1.77 2.67
C ILE A 39 2.11 -0.94 1.58
N SER A 40 2.13 0.40 1.72
CA SER A 40 1.45 1.32 0.80
C SER A 40 2.34 1.86 -0.32
N LYS A 41 3.65 1.92 -0.08
CA LYS A 41 4.67 2.44 -1.00
C LYS A 41 5.79 1.41 -1.13
N LYS A 42 6.62 1.53 -2.16
CA LYS A 42 7.73 0.57 -2.36
C LYS A 42 9.06 1.01 -1.73
N PHE A 43 9.13 2.27 -1.29
CA PHE A 43 10.25 2.86 -0.57
C PHE A 43 9.70 3.95 0.36
N PHE A 44 10.55 4.45 1.24
CA PHE A 44 10.26 5.61 2.10
C PHE A 44 11.45 6.57 2.11
N PHE A 45 11.21 7.83 2.49
CA PHE A 45 12.30 8.76 2.80
C PHE A 45 12.48 8.84 4.32
N ILE A 46 13.70 9.13 4.75
CA ILE A 46 14.04 9.24 6.17
C ILE A 46 13.22 10.33 6.88
N ILE A 47 12.90 11.42 6.19
CA ILE A 47 12.07 12.48 6.77
C ILE A 47 10.68 11.96 7.18
N ASN A 48 10.09 11.06 6.39
CA ASN A 48 8.80 10.45 6.74
C ASN A 48 8.88 9.68 8.06
N LEU A 49 9.99 8.97 8.30
CA LEU A 49 10.18 8.22 9.54
C LEU A 49 10.40 9.14 10.74
N ILE A 50 11.17 10.23 10.57
CA ILE A 50 11.42 11.18 11.65
C ILE A 50 10.10 11.79 12.12
N ASP A 51 9.27 12.25 11.18
CA ASP A 51 7.99 12.88 11.49
C ASP A 51 7.04 11.91 12.21
N GLU A 52 6.90 10.67 11.74
CA GLU A 52 6.00 9.70 12.38
C GLU A 52 6.50 9.23 13.76
N VAL A 53 7.80 8.96 13.90
CA VAL A 53 8.37 8.51 15.19
C VAL A 53 8.32 9.64 16.23
N GLN A 54 8.52 10.89 15.81
CA GLN A 54 8.49 12.03 16.71
C GLN A 54 7.11 12.27 17.32
N LYS A 55 6.02 12.01 16.57
CA LYS A 55 4.63 12.13 17.07
C LYS A 55 4.34 11.22 18.26
N ILE A 56 5.00 10.07 18.36
CA ILE A 56 4.65 9.03 19.33
C ILE A 56 5.57 9.03 20.52
N VAL A 57 6.87 9.23 20.30
CA VAL A 57 7.86 9.05 21.37
C VAL A 57 8.23 10.37 22.06
N ASN A 58 7.79 11.53 21.54
CA ASN A 58 8.16 12.86 22.05
C ASN A 58 9.69 13.02 22.25
N ILE A 59 10.46 12.47 21.30
CA ILE A 59 11.92 12.49 21.30
C ILE A 59 12.41 13.51 20.27
N LYS A 60 13.55 14.15 20.57
CA LYS A 60 14.19 15.09 19.64
C LYS A 60 14.58 14.41 18.33
N ALA A 61 14.32 15.07 17.20
CA ALA A 61 14.61 14.55 15.86
C ALA A 61 16.06 14.10 15.65
N ASN A 62 17.03 14.73 16.32
CA ASN A 62 18.44 14.35 16.23
C ASN A 62 18.73 12.95 16.81
N ILE A 63 18.03 12.54 17.87
CA ILE A 63 18.14 11.21 18.46
C ILE A 63 17.55 10.17 17.51
N ILE A 64 16.38 10.47 16.92
CA ILE A 64 15.74 9.60 15.93
C ILE A 64 16.66 9.42 14.72
N LEU A 65 17.25 10.51 14.22
CA LEU A 65 18.19 10.48 13.11
C LEU A 65 19.44 9.64 13.43
N TYR A 66 19.94 9.73 14.66
CA TYR A 66 21.06 8.89 15.11
C TYR A 66 20.70 7.40 15.09
N GLU A 67 19.51 7.03 15.58
CA GLU A 67 19.06 5.63 15.55
C GLU A 67 18.85 5.12 14.12
N ILE A 68 18.30 5.97 13.22
CA ILE A 68 18.20 5.66 11.79
C ILE A 68 19.58 5.44 11.18
N HIS A 69 20.56 6.29 11.51
CA HIS A 69 21.94 6.11 11.04
C HIS A 69 22.52 4.76 11.49
N GLN A 70 22.29 4.36 12.74
CA GLN A 70 22.72 3.05 13.24
C GLN A 70 22.08 1.89 12.46
N LEU A 71 20.81 2.02 12.08
CA LEU A 71 20.12 1.01 11.27
C LEU A 71 20.65 0.96 9.82
N ILE A 72 21.08 2.10 9.27
CA ILE A 72 21.73 2.17 7.95
C ILE A 72 23.10 1.49 7.98
N GLU A 73 23.92 1.79 8.99
CA GLU A 73 25.27 1.20 9.12
C GLU A 73 25.21 -0.32 9.38
N LYS A 74 24.14 -0.80 10.01
CA LYS A 74 23.86 -2.24 10.16
C LYS A 74 23.27 -2.91 8.92
N GLY A 75 23.06 -2.17 7.83
CA GLY A 75 22.46 -2.69 6.59
C GLY A 75 20.99 -3.07 6.72
N ILE A 76 20.30 -2.57 7.76
CA ILE A 76 18.87 -2.84 7.97
C ILE A 76 18.02 -1.92 7.09
N ILE A 77 18.37 -0.64 7.07
CA ILE A 77 17.82 0.35 6.16
C ILE A 77 18.84 0.54 5.04
N ILE A 78 18.40 0.34 3.81
CA ILE A 78 19.29 0.37 2.65
C ILE A 78 18.85 1.53 1.74
N PRO A 79 19.74 2.48 1.42
CA PRO A 79 19.46 3.48 0.40
C PRO A 79 19.40 2.78 -0.96
N THR A 80 18.34 3.07 -1.72
CA THR A 80 18.19 2.64 -3.11
C THR A 80 18.35 3.82 -4.05
N THR A 81 18.75 3.56 -5.30
CA THR A 81 18.91 4.63 -6.29
C THR A 81 17.55 5.16 -6.73
N ILE A 82 17.53 6.39 -7.25
CA ILE A 82 16.30 7.01 -7.75
C ILE A 82 15.77 6.23 -8.95
N GLU A 83 16.66 5.73 -9.80
CA GLU A 83 16.35 4.90 -10.97
C GLU A 83 15.69 3.60 -10.54
N THR A 84 16.26 2.90 -9.55
CA THR A 84 15.65 1.69 -8.98
C THR A 84 14.30 2.00 -8.34
N ALA A 85 14.16 3.12 -7.64
CA ALA A 85 12.88 3.55 -7.08
C ALA A 85 11.83 3.84 -8.17
N GLN A 86 12.24 4.41 -9.30
CA GLN A 86 11.37 4.71 -10.44
C GLN A 86 10.91 3.43 -11.15
N ASP A 87 11.81 2.48 -11.42
CA ASP A 87 11.47 1.18 -11.99
C ASP A 87 10.51 0.39 -11.09
N ILE A 88 10.71 0.50 -9.78
CA ILE A 88 9.84 -0.08 -8.77
C ILE A 88 8.46 0.60 -8.74
N ILE A 89 8.38 1.92 -8.95
CA ILE A 89 7.09 2.63 -9.09
C ILE A 89 6.36 2.17 -10.34
N SER A 90 7.03 2.13 -11.49
CA SER A 90 6.43 1.73 -12.77
C SER A 90 5.89 0.30 -12.70
N SER A 91 6.69 -0.65 -12.18
CA SER A 91 6.24 -2.03 -11.97
C SER A 91 5.14 -2.16 -10.91
N PHE A 92 5.10 -1.29 -9.90
CA PHE A 92 4.01 -1.25 -8.93
C PHE A 92 2.71 -0.73 -9.54
N GLN A 93 2.77 0.29 -10.37
CA GLN A 93 1.62 0.79 -11.12
C GLN A 93 1.12 -0.27 -12.10
N GLU A 94 2.01 -0.97 -12.80
CA GLU A 94 1.65 -2.08 -13.67
C GLU A 94 1.01 -3.23 -12.89
N SER A 95 1.60 -3.66 -11.78
CA SER A 95 1.04 -4.76 -10.97
C SER A 95 -0.26 -4.38 -10.27
N GLN A 96 -0.43 -3.12 -9.84
CA GLN A 96 -1.72 -2.63 -9.35
C GLN A 96 -2.73 -2.52 -10.48
N ALA A 97 -2.35 -2.02 -11.66
CA ALA A 97 -3.23 -1.97 -12.83
C ALA A 97 -3.65 -3.38 -13.27
N ILE A 98 -2.75 -4.36 -13.24
CA ILE A 98 -3.05 -5.77 -13.49
C ILE A 98 -3.96 -6.33 -12.39
N ARG A 99 -3.73 -6.00 -11.12
CA ARG A 99 -4.61 -6.46 -10.03
C ARG A 99 -5.99 -5.82 -10.08
N ILE A 100 -6.07 -4.53 -10.43
CA ILE A 100 -7.31 -3.81 -10.65
C ILE A 100 -8.01 -4.39 -11.87
N ALA A 101 -7.33 -4.54 -13.01
CA ALA A 101 -7.91 -5.17 -14.21
C ALA A 101 -8.38 -6.60 -13.92
N ASN A 102 -7.59 -7.43 -13.23
CA ASN A 102 -8.01 -8.79 -12.89
C ASN A 102 -9.15 -8.82 -11.86
N ASN A 103 -9.17 -7.89 -10.90
CA ASN A 103 -10.27 -7.78 -9.94
C ASN A 103 -11.52 -7.14 -10.56
N GLU A 104 -11.39 -6.21 -11.49
CA GLU A 104 -12.47 -5.62 -12.32
C GLU A 104 -12.97 -6.62 -13.36
N LEU A 105 -12.16 -7.60 -13.76
CA LEU A 105 -12.62 -8.72 -14.59
C LEU A 105 -13.36 -9.77 -13.75
N ILE A 106 -13.03 -9.92 -12.46
CA ILE A 106 -13.72 -10.82 -11.51
C ILE A 106 -14.97 -10.16 -10.89
N SER A 107 -14.97 -8.85 -10.66
CA SER A 107 -16.06 -8.10 -10.03
C SER A 107 -17.40 -8.17 -10.77
N PRO A 108 -17.49 -8.10 -12.11
CA PRO A 108 -18.74 -8.27 -12.84
C PRO A 108 -19.14 -9.73 -12.99
N ILE A 109 -18.26 -10.69 -12.70
CA ILE A 109 -18.62 -12.13 -12.66
C ILE A 109 -19.31 -12.44 -11.33
N ILE A 110 -18.83 -11.88 -10.22
CA ILE A 110 -19.41 -12.12 -8.88
C ILE A 110 -20.60 -11.18 -8.59
N ALA A 111 -20.59 -9.93 -9.06
CA ALA A 111 -21.67 -8.97 -8.81
C ALA A 111 -22.91 -9.16 -9.72
N ASN A 112 -22.83 -9.98 -10.77
CA ASN A 112 -23.96 -10.17 -11.69
C ASN A 112 -24.96 -11.21 -11.23
N GLU A 113 -24.60 -12.23 -10.44
CA GLU A 113 -25.56 -13.30 -10.14
C GLU A 113 -26.69 -12.82 -9.22
N ASP A 114 -26.37 -12.02 -8.19
CA ASP A 114 -27.39 -11.49 -7.27
C ASP A 114 -28.17 -10.32 -7.87
N ALA A 115 -27.52 -9.42 -8.62
CA ALA A 115 -28.18 -8.28 -9.27
C ALA A 115 -29.07 -8.73 -10.44
N ILE A 116 -28.65 -9.72 -11.23
CA ILE A 116 -29.49 -10.29 -12.30
C ILE A 116 -30.64 -11.11 -11.72
N ASN A 117 -30.44 -11.81 -10.60
CA ASN A 117 -31.54 -12.54 -9.94
C ASN A 117 -32.57 -11.59 -9.32
N GLU A 118 -32.15 -10.49 -8.68
CA GLU A 118 -33.08 -9.44 -8.24
C GLU A 118 -33.84 -8.82 -9.41
N LEU A 119 -33.17 -8.57 -10.55
CA LEU A 119 -33.83 -8.03 -11.75
C LEU A 119 -34.79 -9.03 -12.37
N LYS A 120 -34.46 -10.33 -12.40
CA LYS A 120 -35.37 -11.38 -12.88
C LYS A 120 -36.62 -11.50 -12.01
N GLU A 121 -36.47 -11.42 -10.68
CA GLU A 121 -37.61 -11.45 -9.77
C GLU A 121 -38.47 -10.18 -9.87
N LYS A 122 -37.85 -8.99 -10.02
CA LYS A 122 -38.59 -7.74 -10.23
C LYS A 122 -39.28 -7.72 -11.60
N ALA A 123 -38.62 -8.20 -12.66
CA ALA A 123 -39.15 -8.21 -14.03
C ALA A 123 -40.31 -9.19 -14.26
N LYS A 124 -40.48 -10.22 -13.41
CA LYS A 124 -41.64 -11.14 -13.49
C LYS A 124 -42.99 -10.45 -13.33
N ASN A 125 -43.03 -9.28 -12.69
CA ASN A 125 -44.25 -8.54 -12.39
C ASN A 125 -44.31 -7.15 -13.06
N MET A 126 -43.38 -6.85 -13.97
CA MET A 126 -43.27 -5.54 -14.63
C MET A 126 -43.76 -5.63 -16.08
N ASP A 127 -44.38 -4.55 -16.56
CA ASP A 127 -44.76 -4.43 -17.97
C ASP A 127 -43.52 -4.19 -18.86
N GLU A 128 -43.59 -4.55 -20.13
CA GLU A 128 -42.44 -4.58 -21.06
C GLU A 128 -41.71 -3.23 -21.15
N GLU A 129 -42.45 -2.14 -21.05
CA GLU A 129 -41.93 -0.77 -21.08
C GLU A 129 -41.17 -0.38 -19.79
N GLU A 130 -41.53 -0.97 -18.66
CA GLU A 130 -40.84 -0.74 -17.38
C GLU A 130 -39.52 -1.50 -17.32
N VAL A 131 -39.48 -2.70 -17.90
CA VAL A 131 -38.25 -3.51 -18.02
C VAL A 131 -37.22 -2.81 -18.89
N LYS A 132 -37.62 -2.23 -20.03
CA LYS A 132 -36.72 -1.46 -20.90
C LYS A 132 -36.10 -0.27 -20.19
N LYS A 133 -36.89 0.47 -19.39
CA LYS A 133 -36.38 1.58 -18.57
C LYS A 133 -35.38 1.12 -17.52
N ALA A 134 -35.67 0.02 -16.80
CA ALA A 134 -34.76 -0.51 -15.80
C ALA A 134 -33.39 -0.90 -16.39
N ILE A 135 -33.39 -1.61 -17.53
CA ILE A 135 -32.17 -2.03 -18.23
C ILE A 135 -31.36 -0.80 -18.70
N SER A 136 -32.03 0.20 -19.26
CA SER A 136 -31.35 1.43 -19.73
C SER A 136 -30.69 2.22 -18.60
N SER A 137 -31.31 2.26 -17.41
CA SER A 137 -30.76 2.95 -16.23
C SER A 137 -29.52 2.26 -15.65
N LEU A 138 -29.46 0.93 -15.75
CA LEU A 138 -28.30 0.12 -15.32
C LEU A 138 -27.12 0.25 -16.27
N SER A 139 -27.37 0.28 -17.58
CA SER A 139 -26.34 0.55 -18.58
C SER A 139 -25.66 1.90 -18.29
N TYR A 140 -26.42 2.95 -18.02
CA TYR A 140 -25.86 4.27 -17.70
C TYR A 140 -25.01 4.27 -16.41
N LYS A 141 -25.38 3.46 -15.41
CA LYS A 141 -24.69 3.36 -14.11
C LYS A 141 -23.44 2.48 -14.12
N LEU A 142 -23.21 1.73 -15.20
CA LEU A 142 -22.01 0.91 -15.41
C LEU A 142 -20.92 1.64 -16.22
N PHE A 143 -21.26 2.76 -16.85
CA PHE A 143 -20.35 3.54 -17.70
C PHE A 143 -19.97 4.93 -17.12
N TYR A 144 -20.39 5.23 -15.88
CA TYR A 144 -19.98 6.39 -15.07
C TYR A 144 -19.94 5.99 -13.59
#